data_AF-A0A1G7M7Z7-F1
#
_entry.id   AF-A0A1G7M7Z7-F1
#
_cell.length_a   1.000
_cell.length_b   1.000
_cell.length_c   1.000
_cell.angle_alpha   90.00
_cell.angle_beta   90.00
_cell.angle_gamma   90.00
#
_symmetry.space_group_name_H-M   'P 1'
#
loop_
_entity.id
_entity.type
_entity.pdbx_description
1 polymer ?
#
loop_
_entity_poly.entity_id
_entity_poly.type
_entity_poly.pdbx_seq_one_letter_code
_entity_poly.pdbx_strand_id
1 'polypeptide(L)'
;NGYIERFNRFFREDILDAYYFNDIYQLQKISDNWREDYNFNHPHKSLGNISPKEFMPRFDEEFKFFIKSDPNNNYLSKLEVS
;
A
#
# COMPACT_ATOMS: atom_id res chain seq x y z
N ASN A 1 12.27 -6.67 -1.50
CA ASN A 1 11.04 -6.66 -0.66
C ASN A 1 9.91 -7.07 -1.58
N GLY A 2 9.42 -8.31 -1.46
CA GLY A 2 8.51 -8.93 -2.44
C GLY A 2 7.16 -8.23 -2.61
N TYR A 3 6.70 -7.49 -1.60
CA TYR A 3 5.49 -6.68 -1.69
C TYR A 3 5.68 -5.47 -2.62
N ILE A 4 6.79 -4.76 -2.44
CA ILE A 4 7.16 -3.59 -3.26
C ILE A 4 7.45 -4.02 -4.70
N GLU A 5 8.14 -5.15 -4.89
CA GLU A 5 8.42 -5.69 -6.22
C GLU A 5 7.15 -6.04 -7.00
N ARG A 6 6.15 -6.62 -6.33
CA ARG A 6 4.86 -6.97 -6.95
C ARG A 6 4.04 -5.73 -7.29
N PHE A 7 4.00 -4.73 -6.39
CA PHE A 7 3.38 -3.44 -6.65
C PHE A 7 3.99 -2.76 -7.88
N ASN A 8 5.32 -2.63 -7.93
CA ASN A 8 6.01 -1.97 -9.04
C ASN A 8 5.82 -2.73 -10.37
N ARG A 9 5.75 -4.06 -10.33
CA ARG A 9 5.45 -4.87 -11.52
C ARG A 9 4.08 -4.54 -12.07
N PHE A 10 3.03 -4.62 -11.24
CA PHE A 10 1.67 -4.33 -11.69
C PHE A 10 1.51 -2.88 -12.14
N PHE A 11 2.14 -1.92 -11.44
CA PHE A 11 2.11 -0.54 -11.87
C PHE A 11 2.71 -0.36 -13.27
N ARG A 12 3.83 -1.03 -13.57
CA ARG A 12 4.43 -0.98 -14.90
C ARG A 12 3.50 -1.60 -15.95
N GLU A 13 2.99 -2.80 -15.69
CA GLU A 13 2.15 -3.55 -16.65
C GLU A 13 0.81 -2.85 -16.91
N ASP A 14 0.14 -2.37 -15.85
CA ASP A 14 -1.22 -1.82 -15.93
C ASP A 14 -1.26 -0.33 -16.31
N ILE A 15 -0.20 0.42 -16.04
CA ILE A 15 -0.16 1.87 -16.27
C ILE A 15 0.86 2.25 -17.34
N LEU A 16 2.12 1.90 -17.13
CA LEU A 16 3.20 2.39 -18.00
C LEU A 16 3.22 1.70 -19.37
N ASP A 17 2.90 0.42 -19.41
CA ASP A 17 2.91 -0.37 -20.65
C ASP A 17 1.55 -0.27 -21.39
N ALA A 18 0.45 0.03 -20.67
CA ALA A 18 -0.90 0.07 -21.23
C ALA A 18 -1.30 1.43 -21.83
N TYR A 19 -0.69 2.54 -21.39
CA TYR A 19 -1.08 3.89 -21.79
C TYR A 19 0.09 4.67 -22.38
N TYR A 20 -0.22 5.48 -23.41
CA TYR A 20 0.69 6.52 -23.88
C TYR A 20 0.29 7.86 -23.26
N PHE A 21 1.25 8.55 -22.62
CA PHE A 21 1.00 9.80 -21.91
C PHE A 21 1.52 10.97 -22.73
N ASN A 22 0.68 12.00 -22.89
CA ASN A 22 1.09 13.24 -23.54
C ASN A 22 1.55 14.30 -22.53
N ASP A 23 1.23 14.10 -21.25
CA ASP A 23 1.51 15.02 -20.17
C ASP A 23 1.61 14.28 -18.82
N ILE A 24 2.40 14.82 -17.90
CA ILE A 24 2.63 14.29 -16.55
C ILE A 24 1.34 14.36 -15.73
N TYR A 25 0.50 15.39 -15.90
CA TYR A 25 -0.78 15.47 -15.19
C TYR A 25 -1.71 14.29 -15.53
N GLN A 26 -1.70 13.84 -16.78
CA GLN A 26 -2.46 12.67 -17.21
C GLN A 26 -1.95 11.40 -16.52
N LEU A 27 -0.63 11.21 -16.47
CA LEU A 27 0.01 10.11 -15.76
C LEU A 27 -0.35 10.12 -14.27
N GLN A 28 -0.27 11.28 -13.60
CA GLN A 28 -0.61 11.42 -12.18
C GLN A 28 -2.06 11.01 -11.91
N LYS A 29 -3.01 11.53 -12.69
CA LYS A 29 -4.43 11.22 -12.50
C LYS A 29 -4.73 9.73 -12.67
N ILE A 30 -4.14 9.10 -13.68
CA ILE A 30 -4.31 7.65 -13.92
C ILE A 30 -3.65 6.85 -12.80
N SER A 31 -2.46 7.26 -12.37
CA SER A 31 -1.72 6.62 -11.29
C SER A 31 -2.45 6.70 -9.94
N ASP A 32 -3.05 7.84 -9.62
CA ASP A 32 -3.83 8.02 -8.38
C ASP A 32 -5.05 7.10 -8.36
N ASN A 33 -5.80 7.05 -9.47
CA ASN A 33 -6.94 6.14 -9.61
C ASN A 33 -6.52 4.68 -9.51
N TRP A 34 -5.45 4.28 -10.19
CA TRP A 34 -4.94 2.90 -10.12
C TRP A 34 -4.43 2.54 -8.73
N ARG A 35 -3.77 3.47 -8.02
CA ARG A 35 -3.34 3.27 -6.64
C ARG A 35 -4.52 3.03 -5.71
N GLU A 36 -5.60 3.80 -5.87
CA GLU A 36 -6.84 3.57 -5.11
C GLU A 36 -7.43 2.19 -5.42
N ASP A 37 -7.59 1.84 -6.69
CA ASP A 37 -8.10 0.53 -7.07
C ASP A 37 -7.24 -0.62 -6.51
N TYR A 38 -5.92 -0.49 -6.64
CA TYR A 38 -4.98 -1.46 -6.12
C TYR A 38 -5.13 -1.65 -4.60
N ASN A 39 -5.24 -0.55 -3.85
CA ASN A 39 -5.34 -0.61 -2.40
C ASN A 39 -6.68 -1.14 -1.89
N PHE A 40 -7.77 -0.94 -2.62
CA PHE A 40 -9.11 -1.32 -2.17
C PHE A 40 -9.59 -2.65 -2.72
N ASN A 41 -9.18 -3.00 -3.95
CA ASN A 41 -9.79 -4.09 -4.71
C ASN A 41 -8.78 -5.18 -5.10
N HIS A 42 -7.47 -4.94 -5.05
CA HIS A 42 -6.49 -5.94 -5.51
C HIS A 42 -6.34 -7.10 -4.52
N PRO A 43 -6.68 -8.35 -4.92
CA PRO A 43 -6.59 -9.48 -4.02
C PRO A 43 -5.13 -9.96 -3.88
N HIS A 44 -4.60 -9.91 -2.66
CA HIS A 44 -3.26 -10.42 -2.37
C HIS A 44 -3.28 -11.85 -1.84
N LYS A 45 -2.80 -12.81 -2.64
CA LYS A 45 -2.69 -14.22 -2.20
C LYS A 45 -1.92 -14.40 -0.89
N SER A 46 -0.86 -13.62 -0.66
CA SER A 46 -0.08 -13.63 0.57
C SER A 46 -0.84 -13.08 1.79
N LEU A 47 -1.87 -12.27 1.58
CA LEU A 47 -2.73 -11.71 2.63
C LEU A 47 -4.02 -12.52 2.81
N GLY A 48 -4.18 -13.66 2.14
CA GLY A 48 -5.41 -14.44 2.16
C GLY A 48 -6.48 -13.95 1.17
N ASN A 49 -6.06 -13.35 0.06
CA ASN A 49 -6.89 -12.76 -1.00
C ASN A 49 -7.69 -11.52 -0.60
N ILE A 50 -7.36 -10.88 0.52
CA ILE A 50 -7.93 -9.59 0.90
C ILE A 50 -7.10 -8.44 0.30
N SER A 51 -7.71 -7.26 0.21
CA SER A 51 -7.01 -6.07 -0.29
C SER A 51 -6.08 -5.47 0.77
N PRO A 52 -5.08 -4.66 0.35
CA PRO A 52 -4.18 -4.00 1.30
C PRO A 52 -4.93 -3.18 2.37
N LYS A 53 -6.02 -2.50 1.98
CA LYS A 53 -6.83 -1.70 2.90
C LYS A 53 -7.58 -2.55 3.92
N GLU A 54 -8.09 -3.71 3.52
CA GLU A 54 -8.76 -4.65 4.44
C GLU A 54 -7.77 -5.30 5.42
N PHE A 55 -6.51 -5.42 5.02
CA PHE A 55 -5.45 -5.90 5.89
C PHE A 55 -4.97 -4.84 6.91
N MET A 56 -5.04 -3.55 6.55
CA MET A 56 -4.62 -2.42 7.39
C MET A 56 -5.19 -2.42 8.83
N PRO A 57 -6.49 -2.67 9.08
CA PRO A 57 -7.02 -2.73 10.45
C PRO A 57 -6.46 -3.87 11.30
N ARG A 58 -5.95 -4.97 10.71
CA ARG A 58 -5.24 -6.00 11.49
C ARG A 58 -3.91 -5.48 12.04
N PHE A 59 -3.20 -4.69 11.24
CA PHE A 59 -1.97 -4.05 11.69
C PHE A 59 -2.24 -3.04 12.80
N ASP A 60 -3.31 -2.25 12.73
CA ASP A 60 -3.65 -1.30 13.79
C ASP A 60 -4.06 -1.99 15.10
N GLU A 61 -4.80 -3.10 15.03
CA GLU A 61 -5.20 -3.85 16.23
C GLU A 61 -4.03 -4.60 16.86
N GLU A 62 -3.22 -5.28 16.06
CA GLU A 62 -1.99 -5.93 16.52
C GLU A 62 -1.02 -4.88 17.09
N PHE A 63 -0.79 -3.78 16.38
CA PHE A 63 0.07 -2.69 16.85
C PHE A 63 -0.47 -2.07 18.15
N LYS A 64 -1.77 -1.74 18.23
CA LYS A 64 -2.40 -1.24 19.48
C LYS A 64 -2.28 -2.23 20.63
N PHE A 65 -2.37 -3.53 20.37
CA PHE A 65 -2.14 -4.58 21.37
C PHE A 65 -0.69 -4.56 21.87
N PHE A 66 0.30 -4.44 20.98
CA PHE A 66 1.71 -4.32 21.35
C PHE A 66 2.00 -3.02 22.14
N ILE A 67 1.45 -1.87 21.72
CA ILE A 67 1.59 -0.59 22.45
C ILE A 67 0.97 -0.66 23.85
N LYS A 68 -0.22 -1.27 23.99
CA LYS A 68 -0.87 -1.46 25.30
C LYS A 68 -0.08 -2.36 26.24
N SER A 69 0.66 -3.32 25.69
CA SER A 69 1.45 -4.28 26.47
C SER A 69 2.76 -3.71 27.03
N ASP A 70 3.27 -2.61 26.46
CA ASP A 70 4.54 -2.00 26.86
C ASP A 70 4.41 -0.46 26.97
N PRO A 71 3.95 0.08 28.11
CA PRO A 71 3.56 1.48 28.27
C PRO A 71 4.74 2.48 28.19
N ASN A 72 5.99 2.00 28.15
CA ASN A 72 7.19 2.84 28.13
C ASN A 72 7.84 2.95 26.74
N ASN A 73 7.28 2.32 25.72
CA ASN A 73 7.94 2.23 24.42
C ASN A 73 7.22 3.12 23.39
N ASN A 74 7.83 4.26 23.08
CA ASN A 74 7.25 5.27 22.22
C ASN A 74 7.55 4.94 20.75
N TYR A 75 6.95 3.87 20.22
CA TYR A 75 7.17 3.42 18.85
C TYR A 75 6.74 4.45 17.78
N LEU A 76 5.85 5.38 18.14
CA LEU A 76 5.37 6.45 17.26
C LEU A 76 6.45 7.49 16.93
N SER A 77 7.44 7.72 17.81
CA SER A 77 8.53 8.67 17.52
C SER A 77 9.57 8.13 16.53
N LYS A 78 9.55 6.83 16.23
CA LYS A 78 10.44 6.18 15.26
C LYS A 78 9.82 6.07 13.86
N LEU A 79 8.57 6.48 13.69
CA LEU A 79 7.83 6.45 12.43
C LEU A 79 7.78 7.82 11.73
N GLU A 80 8.38 8.87 12.30
CA GLU A 80 8.64 10.11 11.57
C GLU A 80 9.73 9.82 10.52
N VAL A 81 9.27 9.63 9.29
CA VAL A 81 10.05 9.21 8.12
C VAL A 81 10.97 10.35 7.67
N SER A 82 12.25 10.01 7.43
CA SER A 82 13.24 10.82 6.71
C SER A 82 12.99 10.87 5.21
#